data_AF-O17414-F1
#
_entry.id   AF-O17414-F1
#
_cell.length_a   1.000
_cell.length_b   1.000
_cell.length_c   1.000
_cell.angle_alpha   90.00
_cell.angle_beta   90.00
_cell.angle_gamma   90.00
#
_symmetry.space_group_name_H-M   'P 1'
#
loop_
_entity.id
_entity.type
_entity.pdbx_description
1 polymer ?
#
loop_
_entity_poly.entity_id
_entity_poly.type
_entity_poly.pdbx_seq_one_letter_code
_entity_poly.pdbx_strand_id
1 'polypeptide(L)'
;WAWYRQGNGKYLPEDIDSDLCTHVVYGFAVLDREALTIKPHDSWADIDNRFYERVVELKKKGKKVTVAIGGWNDSAGDKYSRLVRSSQARKRFIENVMKFIDKYNFDGLDLDW
;
A
#
# COMPACT_ATOMS: atom_id res chain seq x y z
N TRP A 1 -6.48 -7.86 -2.63
CA TRP A 1 -7.80 -8.34 -3.12
C TRP A 1 -7.74 -9.74 -3.77
N ALA A 2 -6.64 -10.14 -4.43
CA ALA A 2 -6.54 -11.46 -5.07
C ALA A 2 -6.80 -12.65 -4.11
N TRP A 3 -6.59 -12.45 -2.81
CA TRP A 3 -6.97 -13.37 -1.74
C TRP A 3 -8.45 -13.81 -1.74
N TYR A 4 -9.37 -12.96 -2.19
CA TYR A 4 -10.80 -13.24 -2.17
C TYR A 4 -11.32 -14.02 -3.40
N ARG A 5 -10.44 -14.34 -4.35
CA ARG A 5 -10.80 -15.20 -5.49
C ARG A 5 -11.06 -16.64 -5.01
N GLN A 6 -11.89 -17.36 -5.75
CA GLN A 6 -12.24 -18.75 -5.46
C GLN A 6 -11.32 -19.73 -6.22
N GLY A 7 -11.17 -20.94 -5.66
CA GLY A 7 -10.36 -22.01 -6.26
C GLY A 7 -8.92 -21.59 -6.54
N ASN A 8 -8.39 -21.99 -7.70
CA ASN A 8 -7.00 -21.71 -8.12
C ASN A 8 -6.71 -20.21 -8.34
N GLY A 9 -7.72 -19.34 -8.31
CA GLY A 9 -7.53 -17.90 -8.42
C GLY A 9 -7.12 -17.23 -7.10
N LYS A 10 -7.32 -17.90 -5.95
CA LYS A 10 -6.94 -17.39 -4.63
C LYS A 10 -5.42 -17.22 -4.57
N TYR A 11 -4.98 -16.08 -4.05
CA TYR A 11 -3.56 -15.75 -3.97
C TYR A 11 -3.23 -15.10 -2.62
N LEU A 12 -2.29 -15.70 -1.89
CA LEU A 12 -1.78 -15.30 -0.58
C LEU A 12 -0.38 -14.67 -0.73
N PRO A 13 0.09 -13.91 0.28
CA PRO A 13 1.47 -13.41 0.32
C PRO A 13 2.53 -14.51 0.10
N GLU A 14 2.32 -15.72 0.61
CA GLU A 14 3.26 -16.83 0.50
C GLU A 14 3.30 -17.45 -0.90
N ASP A 15 2.30 -17.17 -1.75
CA ASP A 15 2.28 -17.62 -3.14
C ASP A 15 3.21 -16.79 -4.04
N ILE A 16 3.82 -15.72 -3.50
CA ILE A 16 4.79 -14.89 -4.22
C ILE A 16 6.11 -15.66 -4.39
N ASP A 17 6.38 -16.05 -5.64
CA ASP A 17 7.72 -16.48 -6.04
C ASP A 17 8.64 -15.27 -6.14
N SER A 18 9.40 -15.04 -5.06
CA SER A 18 10.26 -13.88 -4.93
C SER A 18 11.44 -13.88 -5.88
N ASP A 19 11.85 -15.03 -6.41
CA ASP A 19 13.05 -15.12 -7.26
C ASP A 19 12.82 -14.56 -8.67
N LEU A 20 11.56 -14.37 -9.04
CA LEU A 20 11.15 -13.73 -10.28
C LEU A 20 11.18 -12.20 -10.24
N CYS A 21 11.39 -11.60 -9.07
CA CYS A 21 11.30 -10.15 -8.87
C CYS A 21 12.54 -9.58 -8.16
N THR A 22 12.79 -8.28 -8.38
CA THR A 22 13.73 -7.47 -7.57
C THR A 22 12.98 -6.54 -6.62
N HIS A 23 11.82 -6.05 -7.04
CA HIS A 23 10.93 -5.18 -6.29
C HIS A 23 9.53 -5.81 -6.25
N VAL A 24 8.85 -5.67 -5.10
CA VAL A 24 7.45 -6.04 -4.92
C VAL A 24 6.71 -4.80 -4.43
N VAL A 25 5.64 -4.43 -5.12
CA VAL A 25 4.83 -3.26 -4.78
C VAL A 25 3.48 -3.76 -4.25
N TYR A 26 3.17 -3.48 -2.98
CA TYR A 26 1.89 -3.87 -2.37
C TYR A 26 0.79 -2.90 -2.80
N GLY A 27 -0.17 -3.39 -3.61
CA GLY A 27 -1.36 -2.66 -4.02
C GLY A 27 -2.59 -3.03 -3.18
N PHE A 28 -3.28 -2.11 -2.51
CA PHE A 28 -3.01 -0.67 -2.40
C PHE A 28 -3.32 -0.18 -0.99
N ALA A 29 -2.60 0.83 -0.52
CA ALA A 29 -3.09 1.78 0.46
C ALA A 29 -3.95 2.85 -0.24
N VAL A 30 -4.74 3.61 0.51
CA VAL A 30 -5.66 4.60 -0.06
C VAL A 30 -5.60 5.95 0.65
N LEU A 31 -6.04 6.99 -0.04
CA LEU A 31 -6.12 8.33 0.54
C LEU A 31 -7.45 8.53 1.28
N ASP A 32 -7.39 8.85 2.57
CA ASP A 32 -8.58 9.26 3.30
C ASP A 32 -9.18 10.54 2.71
N ARG A 33 -10.48 10.55 2.43
CA ARG A 33 -11.14 11.64 1.71
C ARG A 33 -11.18 12.95 2.51
N GLU A 34 -11.25 12.86 3.83
CA GLU A 34 -11.41 14.02 4.71
C GLU A 34 -10.05 14.46 5.27
N ALA A 35 -9.30 13.53 5.86
CA ALA A 35 -8.01 13.82 6.46
C ALA A 35 -6.91 14.09 5.41
N LEU A 36 -7.08 13.57 4.18
CA LEU A 36 -6.08 13.60 3.12
C LEU A 36 -4.75 12.95 3.56
N THR A 37 -4.87 11.83 4.28
CA THR A 37 -3.74 11.02 4.76
C THR A 37 -3.85 9.58 4.27
N ILE A 38 -2.71 8.90 4.13
CA ILE A 38 -2.68 7.47 3.79
C ILE A 38 -3.38 6.62 4.86
N LYS A 39 -4.08 5.57 4.44
CA LYS A 39 -4.66 4.53 5.31
C LYS A 39 -4.72 3.18 4.60
N PRO A 40 -4.87 2.06 5.33
CA PRO A 40 -5.11 0.76 4.72
C PRO A 40 -6.41 0.77 3.90
N HIS A 41 -6.42 0.03 2.79
CA HIS A 41 -7.63 -0.15 1.99
C HIS A 41 -8.55 -1.20 2.62
N ASP A 42 -7.96 -2.31 3.08
CA ASP A 42 -8.69 -3.46 3.61
C ASP A 42 -8.04 -3.91 4.91
N SER A 43 -8.46 -3.31 6.04
CA SER A 43 -7.88 -3.60 7.35
C SER A 43 -7.97 -5.09 7.74
N TRP A 44 -8.97 -5.81 7.22
CA TRP A 44 -9.10 -7.24 7.52
C TRP A 44 -7.95 -8.04 6.90
N ALA A 45 -7.61 -7.79 5.63
CA ALA A 45 -6.46 -8.42 4.99
C ALA A 45 -5.14 -7.82 5.50
N ASP A 46 -5.02 -6.50 5.37
CA ASP A 46 -3.79 -5.74 5.54
C ASP A 46 -3.25 -5.83 6.98
N ILE A 47 -4.14 -5.75 7.98
CA ILE A 47 -3.81 -5.66 9.40
C ILE A 47 -4.17 -6.95 10.14
N ASP A 48 -5.45 -7.32 10.17
CA ASP A 48 -5.92 -8.43 11.01
C ASP A 48 -5.36 -9.79 10.56
N ASN A 49 -5.15 -9.95 9.24
CA ASN A 49 -4.49 -11.11 8.64
C ASN A 49 -3.04 -10.84 8.22
N ARG A 50 -2.48 -9.71 8.67
CA ARG A 50 -1.06 -9.37 8.62
C ARG A 50 -0.45 -9.36 7.22
N PHE A 51 -1.24 -9.04 6.18
CA PHE A 51 -0.73 -9.08 4.80
C PHE A 51 0.43 -8.12 4.56
N TYR A 52 0.41 -6.90 5.13
CA TYR A 52 1.56 -6.00 4.99
C TYR A 52 2.83 -6.64 5.52
N GLU A 53 2.78 -7.15 6.74
CA GLU A 53 3.93 -7.78 7.39
C GLU A 53 4.45 -8.97 6.58
N ARG A 54 3.55 -9.85 6.14
CA ARG A 54 3.88 -11.08 5.38
C ARG A 54 4.53 -10.78 4.04
N VAL A 55 4.08 -9.75 3.32
CA VAL A 55 4.72 -9.33 2.05
C VAL A 55 6.06 -8.64 2.31
N VAL A 56 6.16 -7.83 3.36
CA VAL A 56 7.40 -7.17 3.78
C VAL A 56 8.48 -8.16 4.20
N GLU A 57 8.13 -9.38 4.62
CA GLU A 57 9.13 -10.43 4.90
C GLU A 57 9.99 -10.80 3.68
N LEU A 58 9.54 -10.53 2.45
CA LEU A 58 10.34 -10.73 1.24
C LEU A 58 11.64 -9.91 1.23
N LYS A 59 11.74 -8.86 2.06
CA LYS A 59 13.00 -8.14 2.32
C LYS A 59 14.10 -9.05 2.84
N LYS A 60 13.76 -10.07 3.63
CA LYS A 60 14.72 -11.08 4.14
C LYS A 60 15.35 -11.89 3.00
N LYS A 61 14.68 -11.95 1.84
CA LYS A 61 15.16 -12.59 0.61
C LYS A 61 15.85 -11.59 -0.35
N GLY A 62 16.22 -10.40 0.13
CA GLY A 62 16.92 -9.39 -0.66
C GLY A 62 16.04 -8.60 -1.62
N LYS A 63 14.70 -8.67 -1.48
CA LYS A 63 13.76 -7.93 -2.32
C LYS A 63 13.50 -6.54 -1.73
N LYS A 64 13.22 -5.56 -2.59
CA LYS A 64 12.69 -4.26 -2.16
C LYS A 64 11.18 -4.30 -2.11
N VAL A 65 10.58 -3.94 -0.99
CA VAL A 65 9.11 -4.02 -0.83
C VAL A 65 8.54 -2.64 -0.55
N THR A 66 7.80 -2.08 -1.49
CA THR A 66 7.13 -0.77 -1.35
C THR A 66 5.62 -0.94 -1.22
N VAL A 67 4.92 0.10 -0.77
CA VAL A 67 3.45 0.17 -0.79
C VAL A 67 3.01 1.19 -1.82
N ALA A 68 2.07 0.82 -2.68
CA ALA A 68 1.42 1.76 -3.60
C ALA A 68 0.23 2.43 -2.91
N ILE A 69 0.09 3.74 -3.10
CA ILE A 69 -1.12 4.49 -2.72
C ILE A 69 -1.86 4.94 -3.98
N GLY A 70 -3.17 4.68 -4.01
CA GLY A 70 -4.03 5.06 -5.14
C GLY A 70 -4.62 3.85 -5.84
N GLY A 71 -4.32 3.72 -7.13
CA GLY A 71 -4.96 2.81 -8.05
C GLY A 71 -6.29 3.37 -8.56
N TRP A 72 -6.74 2.85 -9.71
CA TRP A 72 -7.89 3.35 -10.47
C TRP A 72 -9.12 3.72 -9.62
N ASN A 73 -9.55 2.82 -8.73
CA ASN A 73 -10.76 3.02 -7.91
C ASN A 73 -10.56 4.16 -6.89
N ASP A 74 -9.37 4.27 -6.32
CA ASP A 74 -9.08 5.29 -5.32
C ASP A 74 -8.85 6.66 -5.95
N SER A 75 -8.37 6.70 -7.19
CA SER A 75 -8.19 7.93 -7.99
C SER A 75 -9.50 8.57 -8.43
N ALA A 76 -10.65 7.91 -8.21
CA ALA A 76 -11.94 8.50 -8.52
C ALA A 76 -12.23 9.76 -7.67
N GLY A 77 -12.68 10.82 -8.33
CA GLY A 77 -13.06 12.09 -7.71
C GLY A 77 -11.88 13.07 -7.56
N ASP A 78 -11.86 13.84 -6.48
CA ASP A 78 -11.00 15.03 -6.37
C ASP A 78 -9.98 14.98 -5.23
N LYS A 79 -9.96 13.92 -4.41
CA LYS A 79 -9.20 13.92 -3.15
C LYS A 79 -7.70 14.06 -3.35
N TYR A 80 -7.13 13.43 -4.38
CA TYR A 80 -5.72 13.58 -4.73
C TYR A 80 -5.42 14.99 -5.26
N SER A 81 -6.31 15.55 -6.10
CA SER A 81 -6.22 16.95 -6.53
C SER A 81 -6.27 17.93 -5.35
N ARG A 82 -7.19 17.71 -4.38
CA ARG A 82 -7.30 18.47 -3.12
C ARG A 82 -6.06 18.36 -2.26
N LEU A 83 -5.46 17.17 -2.18
CA LEU A 83 -4.19 16.95 -1.50
C LEU A 83 -3.09 17.78 -2.14
N VAL A 84 -2.86 17.64 -3.45
CA VAL A 84 -1.69 18.28 -4.09
C VAL A 84 -1.83 19.80 -4.23
N ARG A 85 -3.03 20.37 -4.25
CA ARG A 85 -3.21 21.84 -4.32
C ARG A 85 -2.96 22.57 -3.01
N SER A 86 -2.86 21.88 -1.88
CA SER A 86 -2.67 22.48 -0.55
C SER A 86 -1.33 22.10 0.06
N SER A 87 -0.42 23.08 0.24
CA SER A 87 0.87 22.85 0.87
C SER A 87 0.75 22.28 2.29
N GLN A 88 -0.26 22.73 3.05
CA GLN A 88 -0.54 22.23 4.39
C GLN A 88 -1.01 20.78 4.37
N ALA A 89 -1.88 20.41 3.41
CA ALA A 89 -2.31 19.02 3.25
C ALA A 89 -1.15 18.12 2.84
N ARG A 90 -0.34 18.55 1.85
CA ARG A 90 0.87 17.81 1.44
C ARG A 90 1.82 17.56 2.60
N LYS A 91 2.08 18.57 3.45
CA LYS A 91 2.93 18.42 4.64
C LYS A 91 2.41 17.33 5.58
N ARG A 92 1.11 17.39 5.94
CA ARG A 92 0.49 16.37 6.81
C ARG A 92 0.51 14.98 6.18
N PHE A 93 0.24 14.90 4.87
CA PHE A 93 0.28 13.64 4.12
C PHE A 93 1.67 13.01 4.16
N ILE A 94 2.72 13.79 3.85
CA ILE A 94 4.12 13.31 3.89
C ILE A 94 4.48 12.79 5.28
N GLU A 95 4.14 13.54 6.34
CA GLU A 95 4.38 13.10 7.73
C GLU A 95 3.66 11.79 8.06
N ASN A 96 2.44 11.57 7.55
CA ASN A 96 1.70 10.33 7.75
C ASN A 96 2.25 9.17 6.91
N VAL A 97 2.68 9.43 5.68
CA VAL A 97 3.33 8.45 4.81
C VAL A 97 4.61 7.93 5.46
N MET A 98 5.47 8.80 5.96
CA MET A 98 6.70 8.37 6.63
C MET A 98 6.39 7.45 7.82
N LYS A 99 5.44 7.84 8.68
CA LYS A 99 4.98 7.00 9.80
C LYS A 99 4.38 5.67 9.33
N PHE A 100 3.65 5.65 8.22
CA PHE A 100 3.04 4.44 7.67
C PHE A 100 4.12 3.47 7.17
N ILE A 101 5.08 3.97 6.40
CA ILE A 101 6.23 3.20 5.90
C ILE A 101 7.01 2.61 7.08
N ASP A 102 7.36 3.42 8.08
CA ASP A 102 8.10 2.98 9.25
C ASP A 102 7.32 1.93 10.05
N LYS A 103 6.02 2.18 10.29
CA LYS A 103 5.15 1.30 11.08
C LYS A 103 5.05 -0.10 10.49
N TYR A 104 4.93 -0.20 9.16
CA TYR A 104 4.75 -1.49 8.47
C TYR A 104 6.05 -1.98 7.80
N ASN A 105 7.17 -1.29 8.02
CA ASN A 105 8.51 -1.65 7.55
C ASN A 105 8.63 -1.80 6.01
N PHE A 106 7.89 -0.98 5.26
CA PHE A 106 8.08 -0.87 3.81
C PHE A 106 9.43 -0.16 3.49
N ASP A 107 10.00 -0.43 2.33
CA ASP A 107 11.21 0.24 1.82
C ASP A 107 10.92 1.58 1.14
N GLY A 108 9.64 1.90 0.89
CA GLY A 108 9.26 3.13 0.21
C GLY A 108 7.78 3.19 -0.18
N LEU A 109 7.45 4.25 -0.89
CA LEU A 109 6.12 4.54 -1.44
C LEU A 109 6.16 4.49 -2.97
N ASP A 110 5.13 3.92 -3.56
CA ASP A 110 4.78 4.04 -4.97
C ASP A 110 3.53 4.94 -5.10
N LEU A 111 3.55 5.90 -6.03
CA LEU A 111 2.47 6.87 -6.23
C LEU A 111 1.67 6.51 -7.49
N ASP A 112 0.44 6.03 -7.31
CA ASP A 112 -0.43 5.57 -8.39
C ASP A 112 -1.74 6.38 -8.41
N TRP A 113 -1.61 7.71 -8.57
CA TRP A 113 -2.76 8.62 -8.75
C TRP A 113 -3.15 8.73 -10.23
#